data_AF-A0A972E967-F1
#
_entry.id   AF-A0A972E967-F1
#
_cell.length_a   1.000
_cell.length_b   1.000
_cell.length_c   1.000
_cell.angle_alpha   90.00
_cell.angle_beta   90.00
_cell.angle_gamma   90.00
#
_symmetry.space_group_name_H-M   'P 1'
#
loop_
_entity.id
_entity.type
_entity.pdbx_description
1 polymer ?
#
loop_
_entity_poly.entity_id
_entity_poly.type
_entity_poly.pdbx_seq_one_letter_code
_entity_poly.pdbx_strand_id
1 'polypeptide(L)'
;MKKFLLTMGMLLLGATFALAQYDKDVFMWRGRQALSDGKYAQAIENFNVLARLDTTDYWSFFFRGIAKYNLGDLRGAQTDFDTSVRL
;
A
#
# COMPACT_ATOMS: atom_id res chain seq x y z
N MET A 1 25.84 -12.20 37.02
CA MET A 1 25.92 -12.70 35.63
C MET A 1 24.62 -13.33 35.15
N LYS A 2 24.05 -14.35 35.83
CA LYS A 2 22.79 -15.01 35.40
C LYS A 2 21.57 -14.06 35.29
N LYS A 3 21.41 -13.14 36.24
CA LYS A 3 20.32 -12.12 36.21
C LYS A 3 20.46 -11.13 35.05
N PHE A 4 21.69 -10.77 34.68
CA PHE A 4 21.99 -9.88 33.56
C PHE A 4 21.71 -10.55 32.21
N LEU A 5 22.03 -11.83 32.09
CA LEU A 5 21.71 -12.65 30.90
C LEU A 5 20.19 -12.81 30.72
N LEU A 6 19.45 -12.97 31.83
CA LEU A 6 17.98 -13.04 31.82
C LEU A 6 17.34 -11.73 31.37
N THR A 7 17.79 -10.59 31.91
CA THR A 7 17.28 -9.27 31.49
C THR A 7 17.64 -8.95 30.04
N MET A 8 18.83 -9.33 29.58
CA MET A 8 19.24 -9.16 28.19
C MET A 8 18.43 -10.06 27.25
N GLY A 9 18.12 -11.29 27.66
CA GLY A 9 17.22 -12.19 26.92
C GLY A 9 15.80 -11.66 26.80
N MET A 10 15.22 -11.06 27.87
CA MET A 10 13.89 -10.45 27.82
C MET A 10 13.84 -9.22 26.90
N LEU A 11 14.88 -8.38 26.91
CA LEU A 11 14.94 -7.20 26.02
C LEU A 11 15.04 -7.61 24.54
N LEU A 12 15.80 -8.66 24.24
CA LEU A 12 15.93 -9.17 22.87
C LEU A 12 14.63 -9.81 22.35
N LEU A 13 13.85 -10.45 23.23
CA LEU A 13 12.52 -10.99 22.89
C LEU A 13 11.44 -9.91 22.66
N GLY A 14 11.54 -8.76 23.34
CA GLY A 14 10.62 -7.64 23.14
C GLY A 14 10.83 -6.91 21.81
N ALA A 15 12.08 -6.87 21.32
CA ALA A 15 12.45 -6.17 20.09
C ALA A 15 12.01 -6.89 18.80
N THR A 16 11.68 -8.18 18.86
CA THR A 16 11.30 -8.97 17.68
C THR A 16 9.87 -8.72 17.19
N PHE A 17 9.06 -7.94 17.92
CA PHE A 17 7.65 -7.69 17.59
C PHE A 17 7.35 -6.26 17.10
N ALA A 18 8.37 -5.46 16.78
CA ALA A 18 8.16 -4.17 16.14
C ALA A 18 7.92 -4.33 14.64
N LEU A 19 6.73 -4.78 14.26
CA LEU A 19 6.24 -4.61 12.89
C LEU A 19 5.87 -3.13 12.73
N ALA A 20 6.78 -2.33 12.20
CA ALA A 20 6.41 -1.02 11.66
C ALA A 20 5.48 -1.26 10.46
N GLN A 21 4.18 -1.34 10.71
CA GLN A 21 3.20 -1.46 9.64
C GLN A 21 3.12 -0.12 8.91
N TYR A 22 3.26 -0.18 7.58
CA TYR A 22 2.91 0.95 6.75
C TYR A 22 1.43 1.29 6.95
N ASP A 23 1.16 2.56 7.24
CA ASP A 23 -0.19 3.08 7.33
C ASP A 23 -0.80 3.13 5.91
N LYS A 24 -1.61 2.11 5.58
CA LYS A 24 -2.33 2.01 4.30
C LYS A 24 -3.24 3.21 4.07
N ASP A 25 -3.82 3.78 5.13
CA ASP A 25 -4.77 4.88 5.01
C ASP A 25 -4.07 6.15 4.49
N VAL A 26 -2.81 6.37 4.86
CA VAL A 26 -2.02 7.51 4.37
C VAL A 26 -1.78 7.42 2.87
N PHE A 27 -1.38 6.26 2.34
CA PHE A 27 -1.19 6.12 0.88
C PHE A 27 -2.50 6.19 0.13
N MET A 28 -3.56 5.62 0.71
CA MET A 28 -4.89 5.65 0.12
C MET A 28 -5.43 7.09 0.05
N TRP A 29 -5.27 7.87 1.13
CA TRP A 29 -5.62 9.29 1.16
C TRP A 29 -4.80 10.10 0.14
N ARG A 30 -3.47 9.92 0.10
CA ARG A 30 -2.60 10.62 -0.86
C ARG A 30 -2.93 10.28 -2.32
N GLY A 31 -3.20 9.01 -2.62
CA GLY A 31 -3.56 8.55 -3.96
C GLY A 31 -4.88 9.17 -4.42
N ARG A 32 -5.90 9.21 -3.55
CA ARG A 32 -7.19 9.86 -3.86
C ARG A 32 -7.08 11.37 -3.99
N GLN A 33 -6.27 12.02 -3.15
CA GLN A 33 -5.99 13.45 -3.31
C GLN A 33 -5.30 13.73 -4.64
N ALA A 34 -4.30 12.93 -5.01
CA ALA A 34 -3.61 13.06 -6.30
C ALA A 34 -4.55 12.84 -7.49
N LEU A 35 -5.52 11.91 -7.40
CA LEU A 35 -6.60 11.78 -8.39
C LEU A 35 -7.43 13.05 -8.50
N SER A 36 -7.89 13.59 -7.37
CA SER A 36 -8.66 14.84 -7.32
C SER A 36 -7.91 16.03 -7.90
N ASP A 37 -6.58 16.06 -7.72
CA ASP A 37 -5.70 17.10 -8.24
C ASP A 37 -5.32 16.88 -9.72
N GLY A 38 -5.74 15.79 -10.36
CA GLY A 38 -5.31 15.40 -11.71
C GLY A 38 -3.86 14.93 -11.83
N LYS A 39 -3.19 14.67 -10.70
CA LYS A 39 -1.79 14.20 -10.62
C LYS A 39 -1.73 12.68 -10.74
N TYR A 40 -2.15 12.16 -11.90
CA TYR A 40 -2.38 10.73 -12.09
C TYR A 40 -1.13 9.85 -11.90
N ALA A 41 0.05 10.30 -12.32
CA ALA A 41 1.30 9.56 -12.11
C ALA A 41 1.59 9.36 -10.60
N GLN A 42 1.42 10.43 -9.81
CA GLN A 42 1.58 10.36 -8.34
C GLN A 42 0.51 9.48 -7.70
N ALA A 43 -0.72 9.50 -8.21
CA ALA A 43 -1.77 8.59 -7.76
C ALA A 43 -1.36 7.13 -7.98
N ILE A 44 -0.85 6.77 -9.17
CA ILE A 44 -0.36 5.43 -9.48
C ILE A 44 0.77 5.01 -8.53
N GLU A 45 1.71 5.89 -8.21
CA GLU A 45 2.80 5.59 -7.27
C GLU A 45 2.27 5.20 -5.88
N ASN A 46 1.29 5.95 -5.35
CA ASN A 46 0.67 5.64 -4.06
C ASN A 46 -0.09 4.31 -4.11
N PHE A 47 -0.90 4.06 -5.15
CA PHE A 47 -1.63 2.81 -5.28
C PHE A 47 -0.72 1.61 -5.57
N ASN A 48 0.45 1.81 -6.19
CA ASN A 48 1.46 0.76 -6.34
C ASN A 48 2.05 0.31 -5.00
N VAL A 49 2.19 1.23 -4.03
CA VAL A 49 2.58 0.83 -2.66
C VAL A 49 1.49 -0.03 -2.05
N LEU A 50 0.23 0.39 -2.11
CA LEU A 50 -0.87 -0.36 -1.53
C LEU A 50 -1.05 -1.75 -2.17
N ALA A 51 -0.99 -1.85 -3.50
CA ALA A 51 -1.09 -3.13 -4.21
C ALA A 51 0.04 -4.12 -3.86
N ARG A 52 1.18 -3.62 -3.33
CA ARG A 52 2.27 -4.47 -2.80
C ARG A 52 2.06 -4.84 -1.33
N LEU A 53 1.47 -3.94 -0.54
CA LEU A 53 1.18 -4.17 0.88
C LEU A 53 -0.03 -5.08 1.08
N ASP A 54 -0.99 -5.01 0.18
CA ASP A 54 -2.21 -5.80 0.20
C ASP A 54 -2.65 -6.13 -1.22
N THR A 55 -2.39 -7.36 -1.64
CA THR A 55 -2.77 -7.83 -2.97
C THR A 55 -4.27 -8.15 -3.07
N THR A 56 -5.02 -8.04 -1.97
CA THR A 56 -6.46 -8.35 -1.90
C THR A 56 -7.34 -7.11 -1.78
N ASP A 57 -6.75 -5.93 -1.59
CA ASP A 57 -7.50 -4.68 -1.55
C ASP A 57 -7.96 -4.23 -2.95
N TYR A 58 -9.21 -4.53 -3.29
CA TYR A 58 -9.79 -4.15 -4.58
C TYR A 58 -9.77 -2.63 -4.82
N TRP A 59 -9.88 -1.79 -3.78
CA TRP A 59 -9.85 -0.33 -3.92
C TRP A 59 -8.53 0.17 -4.51
N SER A 60 -7.41 -0.45 -4.12
CA SER A 60 -6.09 -0.11 -4.66
C SER A 60 -6.03 -0.28 -6.18
N PHE A 61 -6.59 -1.37 -6.70
CA PHE A 61 -6.64 -1.61 -8.14
C PHE A 61 -7.67 -0.70 -8.82
N PHE A 62 -8.86 -0.52 -8.23
CA PHE A 62 -9.87 0.38 -8.76
C PHE A 62 -9.35 1.81 -8.98
N PHE A 63 -8.74 2.41 -7.95
CA PHE A 63 -8.25 3.77 -8.05
C PHE A 63 -6.99 3.90 -8.94
N ARG A 64 -6.12 2.87 -8.98
CA ARG A 64 -5.00 2.84 -9.94
C ARG A 64 -5.48 2.76 -11.37
N GLY A 65 -6.55 2.00 -11.62
CA GLY A 65 -7.22 1.90 -12.91
C GLY A 65 -7.75 3.26 -13.38
N ILE A 66 -8.40 4.02 -12.49
CA ILE A 66 -8.85 5.39 -12.78
C ILE A 66 -7.66 6.28 -13.18
N ALA A 67 -6.56 6.23 -12.43
CA ALA A 67 -5.38 7.04 -12.72
C ALA A 67 -4.76 6.69 -14.10
N LYS A 68 -4.61 5.40 -14.40
CA LYS A 68 -4.09 4.93 -15.70
C LYS A 68 -5.01 5.30 -16.85
N TYR A 69 -6.33 5.19 -16.66
CA TYR A 69 -7.32 5.58 -17.66
C TYR A 69 -7.17 7.06 -18.04
N ASN A 70 -7.03 7.94 -17.05
CA ASN A 70 -6.86 9.37 -17.27
C ASN A 70 -5.50 9.73 -17.92
N LEU A 71 -4.48 8.87 -17.82
CA LEU A 71 -3.22 9.00 -18.57
C LEU A 71 -3.27 8.40 -19.98
N GLY A 72 -4.39 7.79 -20.37
CA GLY A 72 -4.52 7.09 -21.65
C GLY A 72 -3.91 5.69 -21.68
N ASP A 73 -3.44 5.16 -20.55
CA ASP A 73 -3.04 3.75 -20.44
C ASP A 73 -4.30 2.87 -20.28
N LEU A 74 -5.05 2.74 -21.37
CA LEU A 74 -6.33 2.03 -21.38
C LEU A 74 -6.17 0.53 -21.09
N ARG A 75 -5.08 -0.08 -21.57
CA ARG A 75 -4.79 -1.51 -21.33
C ARG A 75 -4.45 -1.78 -19.87
N GLY A 76 -3.59 -0.94 -19.30
CA GLY A 76 -3.24 -1.04 -17.88
C GLY A 76 -4.41 -0.73 -16.96
N ALA A 77 -5.28 0.22 -17.35
CA ALA A 77 -6.51 0.52 -16.63
C ALA A 77 -7.48 -0.66 -16.64
N GLN A 78 -7.73 -1.25 -17.82
CA GLN A 78 -8.57 -2.44 -17.95
C GLN A 78 -8.07 -3.58 -17.06
N THR A 79 -6.77 -3.86 -17.07
CA THR A 79 -6.17 -4.92 -16.24
C THR A 79 -6.41 -4.67 -14.73
N ASP A 80 -6.30 -3.42 -14.30
CA ASP A 80 -6.56 -3.03 -12.91
C ASP A 80 -8.05 -3.14 -12.56
N PHE A 81 -8.95 -2.75 -13.46
CA PHE A 81 -10.40 -2.91 -13.25
C PHE A 81 -10.81 -4.39 -13.21
N ASP A 82 -10.31 -5.22 -14.12
CA ASP A 82 -10.57 -6.66 -14.12
C ASP A 82 -10.09 -7.31 -12.82
N THR A 83 -8.94 -6.87 -12.30
CA THR A 83 -8.44 -7.31 -11.00
C THR A 83 -9.33 -6.85 -9.85
N SER A 84 -9.78 -5.60 -9.87
CA SER A 84 -10.70 -5.06 -8.85
C SER A 84 -12.06 -5.75 -8.84
N VAL A 85 -12.57 -6.22 -9.98
CA VAL A 85 -13.85 -6.94 -10.06
C VAL A 85 -13.69 -8.40 -9.60
N ARG A 86 -12.50 -8.98 -9.80
CA ARG A 86 -12.20 -10.37 -9.43
C ARG A 86 -11.95 -10.55 -7.92
N LEU A 87 -11.39 -9.54 -7.25
CA LEU A 87 -11.12 -9.52 -5.81
C LEU A 87 -12.38 -9.16 -5.03
#